data_AF-A0A920KY10-F1
#
_entry.id   AF-A0A920KY10-F1
#
_cell.length_a   1.000
_cell.length_b   1.000
_cell.length_c   1.000
_cell.angle_alpha   90.00
_cell.angle_beta   90.00
_cell.angle_gamma   90.00
#
_symmetry.space_group_name_H-M   'P 1'
#
loop_
_entity.id
_entity.type
_entity.pdbx_description
1 polymer ?
#
loop_
_entity_poly.entity_id
_entity_poly.type
_entity_poly.pdbx_seq_one_letter_code
_entity_poly.pdbx_strand_id
1 'polypeptide(L)'
;MSLGSISEEAHETLAKAMNSIGGKSNSGEGGEDPRRFNRDEDGEWRNSAIKQVASGRFGVSSHYLANAQEIQIKMAQGAKPGEGGQLPGPKVNPYIASVRNSTPYVGSFTPPHHDIYSIEDLAQLIYDLKNANREARVNVKLVLRVVLEQLRWSRKAKADVILISGYDGGTGASP
;
A
#
# COMPACT_ATOMS: atom_id res chain seq x y z
N MET A 1 1.42 -0.70 7.29
CA MET A 1 0.83 -2.04 7.58
C MET A 1 -0.65 -1.96 7.24
N SER A 2 -1.32 -3.02 6.79
CA SER A 2 -2.69 -2.91 6.30
C SER A 2 -3.73 -2.78 7.42
N LEU A 3 -4.75 -1.97 7.19
CA LEU A 3 -6.00 -2.02 7.95
C LEU A 3 -6.62 -3.43 7.79
N GLY A 4 -6.91 -4.06 8.93
CA GLY A 4 -7.31 -5.46 9.04
C GLY A 4 -6.16 -6.37 9.48
N SER A 5 -4.90 -6.11 9.11
CA SER A 5 -3.76 -6.79 9.75
C SER A 5 -3.57 -6.29 11.17
N ILE A 6 -3.59 -4.97 11.34
CA ILE A 6 -3.66 -4.28 12.63
C ILE A 6 -5.04 -3.65 12.82
N SER A 7 -5.37 -3.28 14.05
CA SER A 7 -6.65 -2.62 14.36
C SER A 7 -6.72 -1.21 13.77
N GLU A 8 -7.93 -0.66 13.70
CA GLU A 8 -8.16 0.72 13.26
C GLU A 8 -7.42 1.71 14.16
N GLU A 9 -7.51 1.52 15.48
CA GLU A 9 -6.87 2.37 16.48
C GLU A 9 -5.36 2.37 16.31
N ALA A 10 -4.75 1.20 16.11
CA ALA A 10 -3.31 1.10 15.87
C ALA A 10 -2.91 1.77 14.54
N HIS A 11 -3.70 1.59 13.49
CA HIS A 11 -3.42 2.14 12.17
C HIS A 11 -3.52 3.67 12.16
N GLU A 12 -4.57 4.22 12.76
CA GLU A 12 -4.79 5.65 12.88
C GLU A 12 -3.79 6.31 13.83
N THR A 13 -3.45 5.66 14.94
CA THR A 13 -2.43 6.16 15.87
C THR A 13 -1.08 6.35 15.18
N LEU A 14 -0.67 5.40 14.33
CA LEU A 14 0.56 5.54 13.54
C LEU A 14 0.46 6.71 12.57
N ALA A 15 -0.69 6.93 11.93
CA ALA A 15 -0.86 8.06 11.02
C ALA A 15 -0.79 9.40 11.76
N LYS A 16 -1.52 9.56 12.88
CA LYS A 16 -1.49 10.76 13.72
C LYS A 16 -0.06 11.06 14.18
N ALA A 17 0.63 10.07 14.75
CA ALA A 17 1.99 10.21 15.25
C ALA A 17 2.99 10.61 14.15
N MET A 18 2.92 10.00 12.97
CA MET A 18 3.84 10.36 11.88
C MET A 18 3.53 11.75 11.32
N ASN A 19 2.26 12.12 11.21
CA ASN A 19 1.85 13.43 10.72
C ASN A 19 2.25 14.55 11.68
N SER A 20 2.17 14.34 13.00
CA SER A 20 2.53 15.35 14.00
C SER A 20 4.03 15.69 14.00
N ILE A 21 4.89 14.74 13.64
CA ILE A 21 6.35 14.95 13.55
C ILE A 21 6.84 15.26 12.12
N GLY A 22 5.93 15.45 11.15
CA GLY A 22 6.28 15.67 9.74
C GLY A 22 6.89 14.45 9.03
N GLY A 23 6.76 13.26 9.63
CA GLY A 23 7.15 11.99 9.02
C GLY A 23 6.05 11.43 8.10
N LYS A 24 6.17 10.16 7.71
CA LYS A 24 5.21 9.50 6.81
C LYS A 24 4.82 8.12 7.31
N SER A 25 3.53 7.90 7.52
CA SER A 25 2.93 6.57 7.68
C SER A 25 2.51 6.00 6.32
N ASN A 26 2.28 4.68 6.27
CA ASN A 26 1.88 3.97 5.05
C ASN A 26 0.61 3.14 5.29
N SER A 27 -0.40 3.35 4.44
CA SER A 27 -1.73 2.71 4.51
C SER A 27 -1.68 1.17 4.48
N GLY A 28 -0.65 0.60 3.87
CA GLY A 28 -0.60 -0.82 3.56
C GLY A 28 -1.60 -1.23 2.48
N GLU A 29 -1.82 -2.53 2.36
CA GLU A 29 -2.58 -3.14 1.25
C GLU A 29 -4.10 -3.13 1.41
N GLY A 30 -4.62 -2.59 2.51
CA GLY A 30 -6.00 -2.80 2.92
C GLY A 30 -6.98 -1.71 2.48
N GLY A 31 -6.53 -0.74 1.69
CA GLY A 31 -7.25 0.53 1.50
C GLY A 31 -7.12 1.46 2.71
N GLU A 32 -7.83 2.58 2.66
CA GLU A 32 -7.96 3.50 3.78
C GLU A 32 -9.33 4.18 3.73
N ASP A 33 -9.95 4.37 4.90
CA ASP A 33 -11.26 4.98 5.00
C ASP A 33 -11.23 6.47 4.58
N PRO A 34 -12.06 6.91 3.61
CA PRO A 34 -12.15 8.30 3.18
C PRO A 34 -12.42 9.31 4.30
N ARG A 35 -13.04 8.91 5.41
CA ARG A 35 -13.26 9.76 6.59
C ARG A 35 -11.96 10.31 7.17
N ARG A 36 -10.83 9.65 6.92
CA ARG A 36 -9.50 10.03 7.42
C ARG A 36 -8.80 11.08 6.57
N PHE A 37 -9.33 11.41 5.39
CA PHE A 37 -8.65 12.29 4.44
C PHE A 37 -8.73 13.76 4.84
N ASN A 38 -9.76 14.13 5.60
CA ASN A 38 -9.85 15.44 6.23
C ASN A 38 -9.19 15.43 7.61
N ARG A 39 -8.74 16.59 8.05
CA ARG A 39 -8.28 16.78 9.44
C ARG A 39 -9.48 16.69 10.38
N ASP A 40 -9.23 16.13 11.55
CA ASP A 40 -10.18 16.13 12.65
C ASP A 40 -10.32 17.56 13.22
N GLU A 41 -11.34 17.81 14.04
CA GLU A 41 -11.62 19.14 14.62
C GLU A 41 -10.50 19.65 15.53
N ASP A 42 -9.76 18.73 16.16
CA ASP A 42 -8.58 19.00 16.99
C ASP A 42 -7.31 19.30 16.15
N GLY A 43 -7.43 19.32 14.82
CA GLY A 43 -6.34 19.60 13.88
C GLY A 43 -5.46 18.38 13.56
N GLU A 44 -5.71 17.26 14.25
CA GLU A 44 -5.03 16.00 13.98
C GLU A 44 -5.37 15.46 12.59
N TRP A 45 -4.48 14.65 12.04
CA TRP A 45 -4.70 14.07 10.73
C TRP A 45 -4.43 12.58 10.74
N ARG A 46 -5.48 11.80 10.44
CA ARG A 46 -5.43 10.33 10.40
C ARG A 46 -5.08 9.77 9.03
N ASN A 47 -4.92 10.63 8.02
CA ASN A 47 -4.54 10.24 6.67
C ASN A 47 -3.11 9.69 6.63
N SER A 48 -2.90 8.51 6.04
CA SER A 48 -1.54 8.04 5.77
C SER A 48 -0.93 8.80 4.59
N ALA A 49 0.25 9.40 4.77
CA ALA A 49 0.93 10.15 3.71
C ALA A 49 1.32 9.24 2.52
N ILE A 50 1.65 7.97 2.77
CA ILE A 50 1.95 6.98 1.74
C ILE A 50 0.74 6.07 1.53
N LYS A 51 0.28 5.96 0.29
CA LYS A 51 -0.81 5.08 -0.13
C LYS A 51 -0.26 3.91 -0.94
N GLN A 52 -0.53 2.69 -0.51
CA GLN A 52 -0.03 1.51 -1.22
C GLN A 52 -0.98 1.06 -2.34
N VAL A 53 -0.39 0.60 -3.44
CA VAL A 53 -1.04 -0.09 -4.56
C VAL A 53 -0.40 -1.47 -4.65
N ALA A 54 -1.10 -2.47 -4.12
CA ALA A 54 -0.71 -3.88 -4.14
C ALA A 54 -1.64 -4.68 -5.06
N SER A 55 -1.29 -5.92 -5.38
CA SER A 55 -1.95 -6.75 -6.40
C SER A 55 -3.47 -6.85 -6.25
N GLY A 56 -4.00 -6.96 -5.02
CA GLY A 56 -5.44 -7.02 -4.77
C GLY A 56 -6.23 -5.72 -5.02
N ARG A 57 -5.54 -4.57 -5.19
CA ARG A 57 -6.13 -3.24 -5.39
C ARG A 57 -7.24 -2.87 -4.38
N PHE A 58 -7.23 -3.45 -3.19
CA PHE A 58 -8.23 -3.19 -2.17
C PHE A 58 -8.27 -1.70 -1.79
N GLY A 59 -9.46 -1.10 -1.88
CA GLY A 59 -9.69 0.31 -1.58
C GLY A 59 -8.98 1.31 -2.49
N VAL A 60 -8.36 0.87 -3.59
CA VAL A 60 -7.68 1.77 -4.54
C VAL A 60 -8.74 2.44 -5.41
N SER A 61 -8.96 3.74 -5.18
CA SER A 61 -9.85 4.61 -5.94
C SER A 61 -9.14 5.91 -6.31
N SER A 62 -9.71 6.71 -7.22
CA SER A 62 -9.20 8.04 -7.54
C SER A 62 -9.11 8.94 -6.29
N HIS A 63 -10.12 8.90 -5.43
CA HIS A 63 -10.14 9.65 -4.17
C HIS A 63 -9.03 9.20 -3.20
N TYR A 64 -8.76 7.89 -3.14
CA TYR A 64 -7.65 7.34 -2.35
C TYR A 64 -6.28 7.80 -2.87
N LEU A 65 -6.07 7.75 -4.19
CA LEU A 65 -4.80 8.15 -4.83
C LEU A 65 -4.56 9.66 -4.73
N ALA A 66 -5.61 10.49 -4.88
CA ALA A 66 -5.53 11.94 -4.77
C ALA A 66 -5.13 12.42 -3.36
N ASN A 67 -5.40 11.61 -2.33
CA ASN A 67 -5.06 11.92 -0.93
C ASN A 67 -3.69 11.35 -0.49
N ALA A 68 -2.83 10.99 -1.44
CA ALA A 68 -1.46 10.53 -1.20
C ALA A 68 -0.44 11.66 -1.41
N GLN A 69 0.60 11.70 -0.58
CA GLN A 69 1.85 12.42 -0.90
C GLN A 69 2.85 11.52 -1.65
N GLU A 70 2.72 10.22 -1.47
CA GLU A 70 3.52 9.21 -2.15
C GLU A 70 2.68 7.95 -2.36
N ILE A 71 2.78 7.36 -3.55
CA ILE A 71 2.08 6.13 -3.90
C ILE A 71 3.11 5.02 -4.00
N GLN A 72 2.93 3.94 -3.23
CA GLN A 72 3.85 2.81 -3.21
C GLN A 72 3.29 1.62 -3.98
N ILE A 73 3.90 1.27 -5.12
CA ILE A 73 3.70 0.00 -5.80
C ILE A 73 4.42 -1.09 -4.99
N LYS A 74 3.66 -2.07 -4.50
CA LYS A 74 4.22 -3.17 -3.70
C LYS A 74 4.39 -4.42 -4.54
N MET A 75 5.59 -4.60 -5.08
CA MET A 75 5.93 -5.82 -5.82
C MET A 75 6.04 -7.02 -4.88
N ALA A 76 6.64 -6.84 -3.71
CA ALA A 76 6.87 -7.92 -2.75
C ALA A 76 7.04 -7.43 -1.30
N GLN A 77 7.10 -8.37 -0.35
CA GLN A 77 7.52 -8.13 1.03
C GLN A 77 8.48 -9.21 1.54
N GLY A 78 9.37 -8.85 2.46
CA GLY A 78 10.40 -9.75 2.99
C GLY A 78 9.89 -11.08 3.52
N ALA A 79 8.82 -11.03 4.32
CA ALA A 79 8.27 -12.23 4.97
C ALA A 79 7.77 -13.30 3.99
N LYS A 80 7.32 -12.90 2.79
CA LYS A 80 6.76 -13.79 1.77
C LYS A 80 6.95 -13.18 0.37
N PRO A 81 8.17 -13.23 -0.19
CA PRO A 81 8.51 -12.47 -1.39
C PRO A 81 7.82 -12.94 -2.68
N GLY A 82 7.36 -14.19 -2.71
CA GLY A 82 6.69 -14.80 -3.87
C GLY A 82 5.15 -14.82 -3.78
N GLU A 83 4.58 -14.26 -2.71
CA GLU A 83 3.14 -14.31 -2.44
C GLU A 83 2.58 -12.92 -2.13
N GLY A 84 1.28 -12.75 -2.33
CA GLY A 84 0.61 -11.51 -1.96
C GLY A 84 0.17 -11.44 -0.49
N GLY A 85 -0.56 -10.37 -0.20
CA GLY A 85 -1.23 -10.17 1.07
C GLY A 85 -2.20 -11.29 1.40
N GLN A 86 -2.29 -11.61 2.69
CA GLN A 86 -3.22 -12.59 3.24
C GLN A 86 -3.95 -11.94 4.41
N LEU A 87 -5.28 -12.04 4.44
CA LEU A 87 -6.10 -11.66 5.59
C LEU A 87 -7.13 -12.75 5.86
N PRO A 88 -7.10 -13.43 7.03
CA PRO A 88 -8.09 -14.44 7.38
C PRO A 88 -9.52 -13.89 7.39
N GLY A 89 -10.47 -14.71 6.93
CA GLY A 89 -11.89 -14.35 6.83
C GLY A 89 -12.47 -13.73 8.10
N PRO A 90 -12.26 -14.28 9.30
CA PRO A 90 -12.77 -13.70 10.54
C PRO A 90 -12.32 -12.25 10.82
N LYS A 91 -11.20 -11.80 10.23
CA LYS A 91 -10.70 -10.42 10.35
C LYS A 91 -11.30 -9.47 9.31
N VAL A 92 -11.95 -10.00 8.27
CA VAL A 92 -12.67 -9.23 7.24
C VAL A 92 -14.07 -8.91 7.76
N ASN A 93 -14.15 -8.20 8.90
CA ASN A 93 -15.44 -7.76 9.44
C ASN A 93 -16.13 -6.75 8.48
N PRO A 94 -17.41 -6.39 8.68
CA PRO A 94 -18.14 -5.52 7.76
C PRO A 94 -17.47 -4.19 7.46
N TYR A 95 -16.75 -3.62 8.44
CA TYR A 95 -15.98 -2.39 8.26
C TYR A 95 -14.75 -2.60 7.36
N ILE A 96 -13.94 -3.64 7.64
CA ILE A 96 -12.80 -3.97 6.77
C ILE A 96 -13.28 -4.30 5.35
N ALA A 97 -14.39 -5.01 5.22
CA ALA A 97 -14.95 -5.38 3.93
C ALA A 97 -15.41 -4.14 3.15
N SER A 98 -16.03 -3.15 3.80
CA SER A 98 -16.45 -1.91 3.14
C SER A 98 -15.25 -1.09 2.63
N VAL A 99 -14.19 -0.95 3.43
CA VAL A 99 -12.96 -0.22 3.02
C VAL A 99 -12.27 -0.93 1.84
N ARG A 100 -12.30 -2.26 1.82
CA ARG A 100 -11.68 -3.07 0.75
C ARG A 100 -12.53 -3.22 -0.51
N ASN A 101 -13.82 -2.88 -0.43
CA ASN A 101 -14.83 -3.26 -1.41
C ASN A 101 -14.86 -4.79 -1.62
N SER A 102 -14.91 -5.54 -0.52
CA SER A 102 -14.93 -7.01 -0.51
C SER A 102 -16.13 -7.57 0.27
N THR A 103 -16.30 -8.89 0.26
CA THR A 103 -17.36 -9.57 1.00
C THR A 103 -16.98 -9.77 2.48
N PRO A 104 -17.85 -9.43 3.44
CA PRO A 104 -17.61 -9.69 4.86
C PRO A 104 -17.36 -11.18 5.14
N TYR A 105 -16.44 -11.44 6.05
CA TYR A 105 -16.01 -12.75 6.57
C TYR A 105 -15.38 -13.71 5.55
N VAL A 106 -15.14 -13.26 4.32
CA VAL A 106 -14.41 -14.01 3.28
C VAL A 106 -12.94 -13.61 3.33
N GLY A 107 -12.05 -14.60 3.48
CA GLY A 107 -10.61 -14.35 3.52
C GLY A 107 -10.08 -13.75 2.22
N SER A 108 -9.07 -12.88 2.32
CA SER A 108 -8.41 -12.26 1.16
C SER A 108 -7.04 -12.87 0.95
N PHE A 109 -6.83 -13.52 -0.19
CA PHE A 109 -5.53 -14.02 -0.65
C PHE A 109 -5.25 -13.38 -2.00
N THR A 110 -4.10 -12.74 -2.16
CA THR A 110 -3.79 -11.99 -3.39
C THR A 110 -2.63 -12.64 -4.17
N PRO A 111 -2.78 -12.83 -5.49
CA PRO A 111 -1.72 -13.29 -6.39
C PRO A 111 -0.74 -12.15 -6.73
N PRO A 112 0.24 -12.33 -7.64
CA PRO A 112 1.01 -11.21 -8.21
C PRO A 112 0.13 -10.14 -8.86
N HIS A 113 0.71 -8.97 -9.13
CA HIS A 113 0.04 -7.91 -9.90
C HIS A 113 -0.37 -8.46 -11.29
N HIS A 114 -1.65 -8.29 -11.64
CA HIS A 114 -2.17 -8.73 -12.94
C HIS A 114 -1.97 -7.73 -14.08
N ASP A 115 -1.34 -6.60 -13.77
CA ASP A 115 -1.03 -5.49 -14.65
C ASP A 115 0.47 -5.15 -14.65
N ILE A 116 1.31 -6.08 -14.18
CA ILE A 116 2.78 -5.96 -14.24
C ILE A 116 3.39 -7.31 -14.60
N TYR A 117 3.54 -7.59 -15.88
CA TYR A 117 4.23 -8.78 -16.39
C TYR A 117 5.59 -8.46 -17.02
N SER A 118 5.85 -7.19 -17.30
CA SER A 118 7.14 -6.72 -17.82
C SER A 118 7.55 -5.37 -17.20
N ILE A 119 8.71 -4.86 -17.62
CA ILE A 119 9.18 -3.52 -17.26
C ILE A 119 8.32 -2.42 -17.89
N GLU A 120 7.81 -2.65 -19.11
CA GLU A 120 6.93 -1.71 -19.80
C GLU A 120 5.60 -1.57 -19.04
N ASP A 121 5.06 -2.67 -18.52
CA ASP A 121 3.86 -2.65 -17.69
C ASP A 121 4.08 -1.89 -16.37
N LEU A 122 5.24 -2.08 -15.74
CA LEU A 122 5.62 -1.29 -14.55
C LEU A 122 5.70 0.20 -14.90
N ALA A 123 6.28 0.54 -16.05
CA ALA A 123 6.36 1.92 -16.52
C ALA A 123 4.98 2.50 -16.80
N GLN A 124 4.06 1.71 -17.38
CA GLN A 124 2.68 2.11 -17.61
C GLN A 124 1.95 2.37 -16.29
N LEU A 125 2.07 1.49 -15.30
CA LEU A 125 1.45 1.72 -13.99
C LEU A 125 2.03 2.96 -13.31
N ILE A 126 3.35 3.19 -13.37
CA ILE A 126 3.95 4.41 -12.82
C ILE A 126 3.41 5.66 -13.53
N TYR A 127 3.26 5.60 -14.85
CA TYR A 127 2.65 6.67 -15.65
C TYR A 127 1.21 6.94 -15.21
N ASP A 128 0.39 5.90 -15.06
CA ASP A 128 -1.01 6.01 -14.66
C ASP A 128 -1.15 6.64 -13.27
N LEU A 129 -0.31 6.21 -12.31
CA LEU A 129 -0.32 6.74 -10.94
C LEU A 129 0.09 8.21 -10.89
N LYS A 130 1.08 8.62 -11.68
CA LYS A 130 1.48 10.04 -11.82
C LYS A 130 0.41 10.88 -12.50
N ASN A 131 -0.41 10.29 -13.38
CA ASN A 131 -1.56 10.98 -13.96
C ASN A 131 -2.73 11.10 -12.97
N ALA A 132 -2.96 10.07 -12.16
CA ALA A 132 -3.97 10.08 -11.12
C ALA A 132 -3.66 11.09 -10.00
N ASN A 133 -2.38 11.29 -9.69
CA ASN A 133 -1.93 12.31 -8.75
C ASN A 133 -0.53 12.83 -9.16
N ARG A 134 -0.50 14.03 -9.76
CA ARG A 134 0.72 14.66 -10.30
C ARG A 134 1.70 15.13 -9.22
N GLU A 135 1.21 15.38 -8.02
CA GLU A 135 2.01 15.86 -6.89
C GLU A 135 2.64 14.70 -6.09
N ALA A 136 2.10 13.48 -6.23
CA ALA A 136 2.59 12.33 -5.50
C ALA A 136 3.84 11.72 -6.15
N ARG A 137 4.84 11.42 -5.32
CA ARG A 137 5.97 10.57 -5.73
C ARG A 137 5.52 9.12 -5.89
N VAL A 138 6.12 8.38 -6.80
CA VAL A 138 5.89 6.94 -6.95
C VAL A 138 7.07 6.15 -6.40
N ASN A 139 6.77 5.27 -5.43
CA ASN A 139 7.70 4.38 -4.75
C ASN A 139 7.50 2.95 -5.22
N VAL A 140 8.58 2.24 -5.58
CA VAL A 140 8.52 0.80 -5.88
C VAL A 140 9.20 0.03 -4.76
N LYS A 141 8.44 -0.85 -4.10
CA LYS A 141 8.92 -1.71 -3.01
C LYS A 141 9.31 -3.09 -3.54
N LEU A 142 10.59 -3.42 -3.38
CA LEU A 142 11.26 -4.66 -3.78
C LEU A 142 11.78 -5.43 -2.55
N VAL A 143 12.26 -6.67 -2.75
CA VAL A 143 12.89 -7.51 -1.70
C VAL A 143 14.29 -7.96 -2.12
N LEU A 144 15.23 -7.99 -1.17
CA LEU A 144 16.68 -8.17 -1.35
C LEU A 144 17.11 -9.32 -2.28
N ARG A 145 16.33 -10.41 -2.36
CA ARG A 145 16.66 -11.59 -3.17
C ARG A 145 16.54 -11.35 -4.69
N VAL A 146 15.85 -10.30 -5.15
CA VAL A 146 15.41 -10.12 -6.55
C VAL A 146 15.97 -8.84 -7.22
N VAL A 147 17.00 -8.22 -6.64
CA VAL A 147 17.14 -6.76 -6.74
C VAL A 147 17.87 -6.23 -7.97
N LEU A 148 18.91 -6.86 -8.52
CA LEU A 148 19.76 -6.14 -9.48
C LEU A 148 19.03 -5.73 -10.76
N GLU A 149 18.28 -6.65 -11.38
CA GLU A 149 17.50 -6.33 -12.58
C GLU A 149 16.30 -5.46 -12.24
N GLN A 150 15.52 -5.79 -11.21
CA GLN A 150 14.33 -5.01 -10.84
C GLN A 150 14.66 -3.57 -10.42
N LEU A 151 15.81 -3.34 -9.77
CA LEU A 151 16.31 -2.00 -9.45
C LEU A 151 16.55 -1.18 -10.73
N ARG A 152 17.22 -1.78 -11.72
CA ARG A 152 17.46 -1.14 -13.02
C ARG A 152 16.12 -0.87 -13.72
N TRP A 153 15.18 -1.79 -13.61
CA TRP A 153 13.87 -1.69 -14.23
C TRP A 153 13.04 -0.56 -13.63
N SER A 154 12.92 -0.50 -12.31
CA SER A 154 12.21 0.57 -11.61
C SER A 154 12.78 1.95 -11.94
N ARG A 155 14.12 2.07 -12.04
CA ARG A 155 14.77 3.32 -12.44
C ARG A 155 14.41 3.73 -13.87
N LYS A 156 14.47 2.79 -14.82
CA LYS A 156 14.08 3.03 -16.23
C LYS A 156 12.60 3.37 -16.38
N ALA A 157 11.76 2.76 -15.55
CA ALA A 157 10.32 2.97 -15.49
C ALA A 157 9.90 4.27 -14.77
N LYS A 158 10.86 5.14 -14.40
CA LYS A 158 10.63 6.48 -13.82
C LYS A 158 10.03 6.47 -12.40
N ALA A 159 10.33 5.46 -11.60
CA ALA A 159 10.06 5.50 -10.16
C ALA A 159 10.88 6.60 -9.49
N ASP A 160 10.28 7.33 -8.55
CA ASP A 160 10.94 8.41 -7.81
C ASP A 160 11.69 7.88 -6.59
N VAL A 161 11.20 6.79 -6.00
CA VAL A 161 11.79 6.11 -4.84
C VAL A 161 11.82 4.61 -5.09
N ILE A 162 12.90 3.95 -4.67
CA ILE A 162 12.97 2.48 -4.64
C ILE A 162 13.24 2.06 -3.21
N LEU A 163 12.33 1.26 -2.64
CA LEU A 163 12.46 0.71 -1.30
C LEU A 163 12.90 -0.75 -1.39
N ILE A 164 14.01 -1.10 -0.74
CA ILE A 164 14.51 -2.47 -0.67
C ILE A 164 14.20 -3.04 0.71
N SER A 165 13.38 -4.09 0.76
CA SER A 165 13.08 -4.80 2.01
C SER A 165 14.03 -5.99 2.21
N GLY A 166 14.53 -6.13 3.44
CA GLY A 166 15.21 -7.34 3.91
C GLY A 166 14.26 -8.54 4.00
N TYR A 167 14.81 -9.72 4.34
CA TYR A 167 14.03 -10.96 4.51
C TYR A 167 13.31 -11.03 5.87
N ASP A 168 13.74 -10.20 6.82
CA ASP A 168 13.38 -10.19 8.24
C ASP A 168 12.19 -9.28 8.58
N GLY A 169 11.53 -8.70 7.58
CA GLY A 169 10.35 -7.86 7.78
C GLY A 169 9.17 -8.66 8.35
N GLY A 170 8.46 -8.09 9.33
CA GLY A 170 7.27 -8.72 9.93
C GLY A 170 6.06 -8.84 8.99
N THR A 171 5.11 -9.68 9.38
CA THR A 171 3.84 -9.90 8.67
C THR A 171 2.73 -10.29 9.65
N GLY A 172 1.50 -9.83 9.42
CA GLY A 172 0.35 -10.24 10.24
C GLY A 172 -0.20 -11.62 9.91
N ALA A 173 0.13 -12.16 8.73
CA ALA A 173 -0.19 -13.51 8.30
C ALA A 173 0.74 -13.94 7.15
N SER A 174 1.35 -15.12 7.28
CA SER A 174 2.18 -15.78 6.26
C SER A 174 2.21 -17.28 6.55
N PRO A 175 2.41 -18.14 5.53
CA PRO A 175 2.73 -19.54 5.74
C PRO A 175 3.98 -19.73 6.60
#